data_AF-A0A3R7HBA6-F1
#
_entry.id   AF-A0A3R7HBA6-F1
#
_cell.length_a   1.000
_cell.length_b   1.000
_cell.length_c   1.000
_cell.angle_alpha   90.00
_cell.angle_beta   90.00
_cell.angle_gamma   90.00
#
_symmetry.space_group_name_H-M   'P 1'
#
loop_
_entity.id
_entity.type
_entity.pdbx_description
1 polymer ?
#
loop_
_entity_poly.entity_id
_entity_poly.type
_entity_poly.pdbx_seq_one_letter_code
_entity_poly.pdbx_strand_id
1 'polypeptide(L)'
;MICILALVVFGILGIFSVSYRAIAKEAFDCVFRRITLRKCTTGLDKRLKSQITGKLMKRSPKTAKFVYTYFEAISWFFTILLIASLAYSAYGAYNYVMFGNCNGQQGGFCVYDVFAGNKTEYSTCAPVAAAGDLIKPEVTNHSFFGPENAELEIIEFGCYTCEYTRKAQPAVEKILETYQGKVKFYFLDFPIPAHEKSKELAIAAECAGQQGKYWSYYARLFRLETPVADEQLYQLAEQQGLNVDAFRQCYLDRETESIVDEDIALGKYAGIYGTPTFFIGNHTHVGPLSYKDFKKIVENELNS
;
A
#
# COMPACT_ATOMS: atom_id res chain seq x y z
N MET A 1 -12.10 28.02 26.31
CA MET A 1 -11.34 27.29 25.28
C MET A 1 -9.98 26.88 25.82
N ILE A 2 -9.30 27.81 26.49
CA ILE A 2 -8.07 27.56 27.28
C ILE A 2 -8.16 26.30 28.16
N CYS A 3 -9.33 25.97 28.71
CA CYS A 3 -9.49 24.77 29.52
C CYS A 3 -9.22 23.45 28.77
N ILE A 4 -9.48 23.35 27.46
CA ILE A 4 -9.17 22.14 26.67
C ILE A 4 -7.66 22.02 26.47
N LEU A 5 -7.02 23.10 26.04
CA LEU A 5 -5.56 23.17 25.87
C LEU A 5 -4.84 22.94 27.20
N ALA A 6 -5.32 23.57 28.28
CA ALA A 6 -4.83 23.38 29.64
C ALA A 6 -5.04 21.94 30.12
N LEU A 7 -6.16 21.30 29.78
CA LEU A 7 -6.41 19.91 30.12
C LEU A 7 -5.45 18.98 29.40
N VAL A 8 -5.19 19.19 28.10
CA VAL A 8 -4.23 18.37 27.34
C VAL A 8 -2.82 18.55 27.91
N VAL A 9 -2.35 19.80 28.05
CA VAL A 9 -0.98 20.09 28.50
C VAL A 9 -0.76 19.69 29.96
N PHE A 10 -1.63 20.14 30.88
CA PHE A 10 -1.48 19.82 32.30
C PHE A 10 -1.93 18.40 32.63
N GLY A 11 -2.76 17.76 31.79
CA GLY A 11 -3.07 16.33 31.89
C GLY A 11 -1.81 15.49 31.70
N ILE A 12 -1.03 15.76 30.66
CA ILE A 12 0.26 15.09 30.41
C ILE A 12 1.25 15.40 31.53
N LEU A 13 1.45 16.68 31.87
CA LEU A 13 2.38 17.06 32.94
C LEU A 13 1.95 16.57 34.33
N GLY A 14 0.65 16.38 34.54
CA GLY A 14 0.07 15.86 35.78
C GLY A 14 0.32 14.38 36.02
N ILE A 15 0.72 13.62 35.00
CA ILE A 15 1.19 12.23 35.14
C ILE A 15 2.48 12.20 35.95
N PHE A 16 3.37 13.16 35.72
CA PHE A 16 4.71 13.20 36.30
C PHE A 16 4.87 14.19 37.46
N SER A 17 3.84 14.98 37.77
CA SER A 17 3.93 16.02 38.80
C SER A 17 2.60 16.27 39.52
N VAL A 18 2.65 16.18 40.85
CA VAL A 18 1.50 16.43 41.74
C VAL A 18 0.99 17.87 41.63
N SER A 19 1.88 18.84 41.42
CA SER A 19 1.49 20.26 41.31
C SER A 19 0.66 20.53 40.05
N TYR A 20 1.00 19.89 38.92
CA TYR A 20 0.26 20.03 37.67
C TYR A 20 -1.06 19.23 37.68
N ARG A 21 -1.16 18.18 38.49
CA ARG A 21 -2.39 17.38 38.65
C ARG A 21 -3.56 18.19 39.22
N ALA A 22 -3.30 19.12 40.13
CA ALA A 22 -4.34 20.01 40.68
C ALA A 22 -4.89 20.96 39.60
N ILE A 23 -4.01 21.54 38.79
CA ILE A 23 -4.37 22.43 37.69
C ILE A 23 -5.12 21.67 36.58
N ALA A 24 -4.71 20.43 36.29
CA ALA A 24 -5.40 19.55 35.34
C ALA A 24 -6.84 19.23 35.78
N LYS A 25 -7.08 19.02 37.09
CA LYS A 25 -8.45 18.82 37.62
C LYS A 25 -9.33 20.06 37.45
N GLU A 26 -8.80 21.26 37.72
CA GLU A 26 -9.54 22.51 37.49
C GLU A 26 -9.85 22.73 36.00
N ALA A 27 -8.90 22.39 35.12
CA ALA A 27 -9.09 22.43 33.67
C ALA A 27 -10.14 21.41 33.21
N PHE A 28 -10.11 20.19 33.76
CA PHE A 28 -11.08 19.13 33.48
C PHE A 28 -12.51 19.53 33.87
N ASP A 29 -12.71 20.03 35.09
CA ASP A 29 -14.03 20.51 35.55
C ASP A 29 -14.53 21.66 34.67
N CYS A 30 -13.63 22.58 34.29
CA CYS A 30 -13.95 23.65 33.35
C CYS A 30 -14.38 23.12 31.97
N VAL A 31 -13.68 22.12 31.40
CA VAL A 31 -14.04 21.49 30.11
C VAL A 31 -15.39 20.79 30.20
N PHE A 32 -15.60 19.98 31.25
CA PHE A 32 -16.81 19.21 31.44
C PHE A 32 -18.04 20.10 31.63
N ARG A 33 -17.91 21.17 32.43
CA ARG A 33 -18.96 22.20 32.57
C ARG A 33 -19.30 22.85 31.23
N ARG A 34 -18.29 23.10 30.38
CA ARG A 34 -18.51 23.75 29.09
C ARG A 34 -19.16 22.83 28.05
N ILE A 35 -18.82 21.54 28.05
CA ILE A 35 -19.52 20.51 27.27
C ILE A 35 -20.99 20.42 27.71
N THR A 36 -21.27 20.60 29.00
CA THR A 36 -22.62 20.64 29.58
C THR A 36 -23.26 22.05 29.59
N LEU A 37 -22.74 23.00 28.80
CA LEU A 37 -23.24 24.38 28.66
C LEU A 37 -23.29 25.22 29.95
N ARG A 38 -22.59 24.81 31.00
CA ARG A 38 -22.44 25.53 32.27
C ARG A 38 -21.22 26.47 32.23
N LYS A 39 -21.34 27.64 32.87
CA LYS A 39 -20.25 28.63 32.98
C LYS A 39 -19.12 28.10 33.86
N CYS A 40 -17.89 28.36 33.46
CA CYS A 40 -16.69 27.99 34.20
C CYS A 40 -16.43 29.03 35.31
N THR A 41 -16.19 28.58 36.52
CA THR A 41 -16.03 29.45 37.71
C THR A 41 -14.57 29.66 38.13
N THR A 42 -13.62 28.97 37.51
CA THR A 42 -12.26 28.80 38.05
C THR A 42 -11.30 29.97 37.79
N GLY A 43 -11.64 30.97 36.97
CA GLY A 43 -10.78 32.14 36.68
C GLY A 43 -9.38 31.78 36.15
N LEU A 44 -9.22 30.53 35.72
CA LEU A 44 -7.95 29.92 35.29
C LEU A 44 -7.39 30.61 34.05
N ASP A 45 -8.28 31.03 33.16
CA ASP A 45 -7.99 31.85 31.97
C ASP A 45 -7.29 33.16 32.34
N LYS A 46 -7.81 33.88 33.35
CA LYS A 46 -7.23 35.14 33.83
C LYS A 46 -5.87 34.89 34.48
N ARG A 47 -5.74 33.83 35.29
CA ARG A 47 -4.47 33.47 35.94
C ARG A 47 -3.38 33.11 34.93
N LEU A 48 -3.68 32.23 33.98
CA LEU A 48 -2.75 31.85 32.90
C LEU A 48 -2.36 33.05 32.04
N LYS A 49 -3.33 33.85 31.61
CA LYS A 49 -3.07 35.07 30.83
C LYS A 49 -2.13 36.01 31.61
N SER A 50 -2.40 36.26 32.89
CA SER A 50 -1.57 37.13 33.72
C SER A 50 -0.15 36.58 33.99
N GLN A 51 0.00 35.28 34.24
CA GLN A 51 1.31 34.67 34.50
C GLN A 51 2.20 34.66 33.24
N ILE A 52 1.62 34.31 32.09
CA ILE A 52 2.34 34.26 30.81
C ILE A 52 2.74 35.68 30.39
N THR A 53 1.77 36.62 30.38
CA THR A 53 2.06 38.02 30.03
C THR A 53 3.04 38.65 31.02
N GLY A 54 2.90 38.39 32.33
CA GLY A 54 3.79 38.95 33.37
C GLY A 54 5.25 38.49 33.23
N LYS A 55 5.49 37.22 32.91
CA LYS A 55 6.86 36.74 32.58
C LYS A 55 7.38 37.37 31.29
N LEU A 56 6.53 37.53 30.27
CA LEU A 56 6.93 38.08 28.98
C LEU A 56 7.22 39.59 29.05
N MET A 57 6.49 40.34 29.89
CA MET A 57 6.71 41.78 30.10
C MET A 57 8.12 42.09 30.60
N LYS A 58 8.71 41.21 31.42
CA LYS A 58 10.09 41.36 31.92
C LYS A 58 11.14 41.27 30.81
N ARG A 59 10.81 40.64 29.67
CA ARG A 59 11.75 40.38 28.58
C ARG A 59 11.50 41.28 27.37
N SER A 60 10.23 41.49 27.01
CA SER A 60 9.82 42.40 25.93
C SER A 60 8.41 42.95 26.17
N PRO A 61 8.27 44.25 26.50
CA PRO A 61 6.98 44.88 26.74
C PRO A 61 6.06 44.88 25.52
N LYS A 62 6.63 45.06 24.31
CA LYS A 62 5.86 45.07 23.05
C LYS A 62 5.21 43.72 22.77
N THR A 63 5.98 42.64 22.90
CA THR A 63 5.48 41.27 22.69
C THR A 63 4.44 40.90 23.75
N ALA A 64 4.64 41.31 25.00
CA ALA A 64 3.67 41.08 26.07
C ALA A 64 2.33 41.78 25.81
N LYS A 65 2.35 43.04 25.35
CA LYS A 65 1.13 43.77 24.96
C LYS A 65 0.42 43.07 23.80
N PHE A 66 1.16 42.62 22.79
CA PHE A 66 0.60 41.88 21.66
C PHE A 66 -0.07 40.57 22.10
N VAL A 67 0.63 39.73 22.85
CA VAL A 67 0.10 38.45 23.36
C VAL A 67 -1.11 38.67 24.27
N TYR A 68 -1.13 39.74 25.07
CA TYR A 68 -2.26 40.07 25.93
C TYR A 68 -3.52 40.48 25.13
N THR A 69 -3.35 41.30 24.09
CA THR A 69 -4.46 41.77 23.24
C THR A 69 -5.04 40.62 22.42
N TYR A 70 -4.19 39.79 21.80
CA TYR A 70 -4.63 38.72 20.89
C TYR A 70 -4.69 37.34 21.56
N PHE A 71 -4.68 37.28 22.89
CA PHE A 71 -4.57 36.03 23.65
C PHE A 71 -5.60 34.96 23.24
N GLU A 72 -6.86 35.38 23.02
CA GLU A 72 -7.93 34.47 22.64
C GLU A 72 -7.77 33.94 21.21
N ALA A 73 -7.43 34.81 20.26
CA ALA A 73 -7.18 34.43 18.88
C ALA A 73 -5.99 33.48 18.76
N ILE A 74 -4.89 33.78 19.48
CA ILE A 74 -3.71 32.92 19.56
C ILE A 74 -4.08 31.55 20.17
N SER A 75 -4.87 31.53 21.24
CA SER A 75 -5.33 30.27 21.84
C SER A 75 -6.17 29.42 20.88
N TRP A 76 -7.03 30.05 20.07
CA TRP A 76 -7.82 29.35 19.04
C TRP A 76 -6.94 28.77 17.94
N PHE A 77 -5.99 29.57 17.44
CA PHE A 77 -5.04 29.13 16.42
C PHE A 77 -4.30 27.85 16.84
N PHE A 78 -3.71 27.83 18.03
CA PHE A 78 -3.00 26.63 18.53
C PHE A 78 -3.94 25.45 18.79
N THR A 79 -5.20 25.69 19.18
CA THR A 79 -6.17 24.60 19.38
C THR A 79 -6.54 23.94 18.04
N ILE A 80 -6.81 24.74 17.01
CA ILE A 80 -7.13 24.23 15.66
C ILE A 80 -5.93 23.49 15.08
N LEU A 81 -4.73 24.06 15.23
CA LEU A 81 -3.48 23.42 14.81
C LEU A 81 -3.31 22.05 15.50
N LEU A 82 -3.57 21.95 16.81
CA LEU A 82 -3.48 20.70 17.55
C LEU A 82 -4.49 19.66 17.04
N ILE A 83 -5.75 20.07 16.81
CA ILE A 83 -6.79 19.17 16.29
C ILE A 83 -6.44 18.68 14.87
N ALA A 84 -5.99 19.59 14.00
CA ALA A 84 -5.54 19.25 12.65
C ALA A 84 -4.35 18.28 12.69
N SER A 85 -3.38 18.52 13.58
CA SER A 85 -2.26 17.62 13.80
C SER A 85 -2.71 16.24 14.26
N LEU A 86 -3.64 16.14 15.21
CA LEU A 86 -4.16 14.85 15.69
C LEU A 86 -4.92 14.09 14.60
N ALA A 87 -5.75 14.79 13.82
CA ALA A 87 -6.46 14.21 12.69
C ALA A 87 -5.49 13.68 11.63
N TYR A 88 -4.46 14.45 11.29
CA TYR A 88 -3.42 14.04 10.36
C TYR A 88 -2.63 12.83 10.86
N SER A 89 -2.25 12.81 12.14
CA SER A 89 -1.59 11.66 12.77
C SER A 89 -2.46 10.40 12.78
N ALA A 90 -3.76 10.53 13.06
CA ALA A 90 -4.70 9.41 13.04
C ALA A 90 -4.91 8.86 11.62
N TYR A 91 -5.06 9.75 10.64
CA TYR A 91 -5.14 9.37 9.22
C TYR A 91 -3.86 8.66 8.76
N GLY A 92 -2.68 9.17 9.14
CA GLY A 92 -1.41 8.52 8.85
C GLY A 92 -1.28 7.14 9.50
N ALA A 93 -1.78 6.96 10.73
CA ALA A 93 -1.78 5.66 11.39
C ALA A 93 -2.73 4.66 10.72
N TYR A 94 -3.92 5.10 10.31
CA TYR A 94 -4.84 4.29 9.52
C TYR A 94 -4.19 3.84 8.20
N ASN A 95 -3.58 4.76 7.46
CA ASN A 95 -2.89 4.41 6.22
C ASN A 95 -1.71 3.48 6.45
N TYR A 96 -0.98 3.65 7.56
CA TYR A 96 0.14 2.78 7.88
C TYR A 96 -0.33 1.34 8.10
N VAL A 97 -1.43 1.15 8.83
CA VAL A 97 -2.03 -0.16 9.06
C VAL A 97 -2.57 -0.79 7.76
N MET A 98 -3.17 0.01 6.87
CA MET A 98 -3.82 -0.50 5.65
C MET A 98 -2.88 -0.63 4.43
N PHE A 99 -1.89 0.26 4.29
CA PHE A 99 -1.05 0.42 3.10
C PHE A 99 0.46 0.34 3.41
N GLY A 100 0.85 0.16 4.68
CA GLY A 100 2.26 0.10 5.10
C GLY A 100 2.99 1.45 5.08
N ASN A 101 2.30 2.57 4.84
CA ASN A 101 2.89 3.90 4.80
C ASN A 101 1.89 4.98 5.27
N CYS A 102 2.36 6.18 5.64
CA CYS A 102 1.52 7.24 6.20
C CYS A 102 0.64 7.99 5.17
N ASN A 103 0.97 7.90 3.88
CA ASN A 103 0.44 8.78 2.84
C ASN A 103 -0.56 8.08 1.90
N GLY A 104 -0.84 6.79 2.13
CA GLY A 104 -1.82 6.01 1.37
C GLY A 104 -1.24 5.48 0.06
N GLN A 105 -1.95 5.67 -1.05
CA GLN A 105 -1.51 5.21 -2.38
C GLN A 105 -0.36 6.03 -2.96
N GLN A 106 -0.15 7.26 -2.49
CA GLN A 106 1.01 8.07 -2.86
C GLN A 106 2.12 7.79 -1.85
N GLY A 107 3.26 7.28 -2.30
CA GLY A 107 4.44 7.13 -1.45
C GLY A 107 4.93 8.49 -0.92
N GLY A 108 5.67 8.49 0.20
CA GLY A 108 6.23 9.71 0.78
C GLY A 108 6.76 9.50 2.19
N PHE A 109 7.32 10.55 2.79
CA PHE A 109 7.86 10.51 4.16
C PHE A 109 6.79 10.07 5.17
N CYS A 110 7.14 9.09 6.02
CA CYS A 110 6.27 8.58 7.06
C CYS A 110 6.98 8.64 8.42
N VAL A 111 6.37 9.34 9.38
CA VAL A 111 6.97 9.51 10.72
C VAL A 111 7.01 8.21 11.53
N TYR A 112 6.17 7.23 11.19
CA TYR A 112 6.12 5.92 11.85
C TYR A 112 7.16 4.93 11.31
N ASP A 113 7.87 5.28 10.23
CA ASP A 113 8.93 4.48 9.61
C ASP A 113 10.22 4.44 10.47
N VAL A 114 10.26 5.12 11.61
CA VAL A 114 11.42 5.07 12.54
C VAL A 114 11.48 3.74 13.32
N PHE A 115 10.39 2.97 13.36
CA PHE A 115 10.35 1.62 13.95
C PHE A 115 10.41 0.49 12.91
N ALA A 116 10.32 0.81 11.62
CA ALA A 116 10.54 -0.10 10.50
C ALA A 116 11.87 0.28 9.86
N GLY A 117 12.93 -0.48 10.13
CA GLY A 117 14.30 -0.11 9.77
C GLY A 117 14.45 0.49 8.36
N ASN A 118 14.86 1.76 8.32
CA ASN A 118 15.69 2.38 7.29
C ASN A 118 15.33 2.06 5.83
N LYS A 119 14.36 2.76 5.22
CA LYS A 119 14.34 2.98 3.76
C LYS A 119 13.81 4.37 3.38
N THR A 120 14.53 5.42 3.76
CA THR A 120 14.43 6.72 3.08
C THR A 120 15.56 6.88 2.09
N GLU A 121 15.30 6.49 0.85
CA GLU A 121 15.78 7.06 -0.43
C GLU A 121 15.49 6.01 -1.51
N TYR A 122 14.92 6.41 -2.64
CA TYR A 122 15.32 5.98 -3.99
C TYR A 122 14.35 6.56 -5.03
N SER A 123 14.70 7.76 -5.49
CA SER A 123 14.67 8.04 -6.91
C SER A 123 16.05 7.69 -7.47
N THR A 124 16.07 7.09 -8.66
CA THR A 124 17.21 6.72 -9.52
C THR A 124 17.94 5.39 -9.23
N CYS A 125 17.78 4.47 -10.20
CA CYS A 125 18.61 3.35 -10.65
C CYS A 125 19.54 2.59 -9.68
N ALA A 126 19.29 1.27 -9.60
CA ALA A 126 20.17 0.14 -9.27
C ALA A 126 20.43 -0.19 -7.78
N PRO A 127 20.75 -1.46 -7.50
CA PRO A 127 19.85 -2.59 -7.28
C PRO A 127 19.43 -2.67 -5.80
N VAL A 128 18.14 -2.84 -5.51
CA VAL A 128 17.68 -3.01 -4.12
C VAL A 128 17.95 -4.45 -3.69
N ALA A 129 19.14 -4.70 -3.18
CA ALA A 129 19.38 -5.81 -2.27
C ALA A 129 19.00 -5.36 -0.85
N ALA A 130 17.78 -5.73 -0.44
CA ALA A 130 17.54 -6.12 0.94
C ALA A 130 16.90 -7.51 0.87
N ALA A 131 17.74 -8.48 0.54
CA ALA A 131 17.38 -9.88 0.44
C ALA A 131 17.04 -10.41 1.84
N GLY A 132 15.74 -10.50 2.13
CA GLY A 132 15.25 -11.80 2.61
C GLY A 132 15.31 -12.75 1.41
N ASP A 133 15.62 -14.02 1.65
CA ASP A 133 15.57 -15.02 0.59
C ASP A 133 14.15 -15.02 -0.01
N LEU A 134 14.04 -14.95 -1.35
CA LEU A 134 12.76 -15.12 -2.02
C LEU A 134 12.23 -16.52 -1.70
N ILE A 135 11.03 -16.59 -1.13
CA ILE A 135 10.43 -17.86 -0.71
C ILE A 135 9.48 -18.30 -1.81
N LYS A 136 9.72 -19.46 -2.42
CA LYS A 136 8.76 -20.04 -3.36
C LYS A 136 7.43 -20.29 -2.65
N PRO A 137 6.33 -19.65 -3.07
CA PRO A 137 5.03 -19.88 -2.46
C PRO A 137 4.45 -21.22 -2.91
N GLU A 138 3.61 -21.82 -2.06
CA GLU A 138 2.74 -22.91 -2.48
C GLU A 138 1.52 -22.32 -3.20
N VAL A 139 1.32 -22.71 -4.45
CA VAL A 139 0.20 -22.26 -5.26
C VAL A 139 -0.84 -23.37 -5.32
N THR A 140 -2.03 -23.08 -4.81
CA THR A 140 -3.18 -24.00 -4.84
C THR A 140 -4.38 -23.30 -5.45
N ASN A 141 -5.24 -24.02 -6.18
CA ASN A 141 -6.48 -23.47 -6.78
C ASN A 141 -6.30 -22.34 -7.83
N HIS A 142 -5.14 -22.25 -8.50
CA HIS A 142 -4.92 -21.29 -9.59
C HIS A 142 -4.99 -21.97 -10.96
N SER A 143 -5.32 -21.19 -12.00
CA SER A 143 -5.19 -21.65 -13.38
C SER A 143 -3.71 -21.96 -13.69
N PHE A 144 -3.42 -23.14 -14.24
CA PHE A 144 -2.08 -23.54 -14.68
C PHE A 144 -2.08 -24.04 -16.11
N PHE A 145 -0.94 -23.90 -16.80
CA PHE A 145 -0.70 -24.43 -18.13
C PHE A 145 0.13 -25.71 -18.04
N GLY A 146 -0.17 -26.70 -18.88
CA GLY A 146 0.51 -27.99 -18.89
C GLY A 146 -0.19 -29.05 -18.03
N PRO A 147 0.40 -30.24 -17.85
CA PRO A 147 -0.21 -31.32 -17.09
C PRO A 147 -0.11 -31.09 -15.57
N GLU A 148 -1.10 -31.56 -14.82
CA GLU A 148 -1.15 -31.48 -13.34
C GLU A 148 0.09 -32.12 -12.68
N ASN A 149 0.57 -33.23 -13.26
CA ASN A 149 1.67 -34.06 -12.78
C ASN A 149 2.98 -33.83 -13.55
N ALA A 150 3.22 -32.60 -14.01
CA ALA A 150 4.45 -32.24 -14.68
C ALA A 150 5.70 -32.47 -13.79
N GLU A 151 6.83 -32.77 -14.43
CA GLU A 151 8.12 -32.99 -13.74
C GLU A 151 8.65 -31.69 -13.11
N LEU A 152 8.40 -30.54 -13.73
CA LEU A 152 8.87 -29.23 -13.27
C LEU A 152 7.72 -28.24 -13.14
N GLU A 153 7.64 -27.57 -12.00
CA GLU A 153 6.74 -26.44 -11.79
C GLU A 153 7.48 -25.11 -11.97
N ILE A 154 6.85 -24.20 -12.70
CA ILE A 154 7.32 -22.83 -12.94
C ILE A 154 6.24 -21.86 -12.50
N ILE A 155 6.60 -20.90 -11.65
CA ILE A 155 5.72 -19.81 -11.22
C ILE A 155 6.31 -18.49 -11.72
N GLU A 156 5.54 -17.71 -12.46
CA GLU A 156 5.86 -16.32 -12.82
C GLU A 156 4.93 -15.38 -12.06
N PHE A 157 5.50 -14.47 -11.26
CA PHE A 157 4.76 -13.28 -10.82
C PHE A 157 4.94 -12.17 -11.83
N GLY A 158 3.84 -11.72 -12.42
CA GLY A 158 3.86 -10.82 -13.57
C GLY A 158 2.84 -9.71 -13.51
N CYS A 159 3.05 -8.70 -14.36
CA CYS A 159 2.13 -7.59 -14.55
C CYS A 159 1.97 -7.36 -16.05
N TYR A 160 0.73 -7.45 -16.57
CA TYR A 160 0.46 -7.37 -18.02
C TYR A 160 0.96 -6.08 -18.68
N THR A 161 1.00 -4.98 -17.92
CA THR A 161 1.46 -3.67 -18.40
C THR A 161 2.94 -3.38 -18.11
N CYS A 162 3.65 -4.28 -17.43
CA CYS A 162 5.08 -4.13 -17.15
C CYS A 162 5.94 -4.48 -18.38
N GLU A 163 6.74 -3.52 -18.86
CA GLU A 163 7.63 -3.73 -20.02
C GLU A 163 8.56 -4.94 -19.84
N TYR A 164 9.08 -5.17 -18.64
CA TYR A 164 9.96 -6.32 -18.37
C TYR A 164 9.22 -7.65 -18.44
N THR A 165 8.00 -7.72 -17.89
CA THR A 165 7.17 -8.93 -18.00
C THR A 165 6.87 -9.20 -19.48
N ARG A 166 6.47 -8.17 -20.23
CA ARG A 166 6.24 -8.27 -21.69
C ARG A 166 7.48 -8.73 -22.46
N LYS A 167 8.68 -8.27 -22.09
CA LYS A 167 9.96 -8.71 -22.69
C LYS A 167 10.27 -10.19 -22.44
N ALA A 168 9.80 -10.76 -21.32
CA ALA A 168 10.02 -12.17 -21.00
C ALA A 168 9.05 -13.11 -21.74
N GLN A 169 7.86 -12.63 -22.11
CA GLN A 169 6.80 -13.48 -22.68
C GLN A 169 7.21 -14.31 -23.91
N PRO A 170 7.97 -13.81 -24.91
CA PRO A 170 8.42 -14.66 -26.00
C PRO A 170 9.29 -15.83 -25.57
N ALA A 171 10.08 -15.67 -24.49
CA ALA A 171 10.86 -16.76 -23.91
C ALA A 171 9.96 -17.74 -23.16
N VAL A 172 9.00 -17.25 -22.38
CA VAL A 172 7.99 -18.06 -21.67
C VAL A 172 7.22 -18.93 -22.67
N GLU A 173 6.60 -18.32 -23.70
CA GLU A 173 5.83 -19.03 -24.74
C GLU A 173 6.66 -20.17 -25.36
N LYS A 174 7.93 -19.88 -25.70
CA LYS A 174 8.82 -20.87 -26.31
C LYS A 174 9.22 -21.99 -25.35
N ILE A 175 9.36 -21.72 -24.05
CA ILE A 175 9.61 -22.74 -23.03
C ILE A 175 8.39 -23.66 -22.89
N LEU A 176 7.18 -23.09 -22.79
CA LEU A 176 5.95 -23.87 -22.68
C LEU A 176 5.70 -24.76 -23.91
N GLU A 177 6.06 -24.28 -25.10
CA GLU A 177 6.03 -25.07 -26.34
C GLU A 177 7.11 -26.17 -26.34
N THR A 178 8.36 -25.82 -26.02
CA THR A 178 9.50 -26.76 -26.11
C THR A 178 9.42 -27.89 -25.08
N TYR A 179 8.91 -27.60 -23.88
CA TYR A 179 8.82 -28.53 -22.75
C TYR A 179 7.37 -28.95 -22.47
N GLN A 180 6.53 -28.94 -23.49
CA GLN A 180 5.15 -29.39 -23.38
C GLN A 180 5.08 -30.79 -22.77
N GLY A 181 4.23 -30.96 -21.76
CA GLY A 181 4.08 -32.22 -21.02
C GLY A 181 5.07 -32.44 -19.88
N LYS A 182 6.12 -31.61 -19.76
CA LYS A 182 7.11 -31.67 -18.66
C LYS A 182 7.03 -30.52 -17.68
N VAL A 183 6.41 -29.41 -18.10
CA VAL A 183 6.30 -28.18 -17.30
C VAL A 183 4.84 -27.91 -16.93
N LYS A 184 4.62 -27.61 -15.64
CA LYS A 184 3.40 -26.99 -15.11
C LYS A 184 3.71 -25.52 -14.84
N PHE A 185 2.99 -24.62 -15.49
CA PHE A 185 3.26 -23.19 -15.41
C PHE A 185 2.09 -22.43 -14.77
N TYR A 186 2.41 -21.61 -13.78
CA TYR A 186 1.50 -20.65 -13.18
C TYR A 186 1.95 -19.24 -13.51
N PHE A 187 0.97 -18.39 -13.78
CA PHE A 187 1.15 -16.96 -13.80
C PHE A 187 0.32 -16.37 -12.65
N LEU A 188 0.99 -15.72 -11.70
CA LEU A 188 0.36 -15.07 -10.55
C LEU A 188 0.39 -13.56 -10.76
N ASP A 189 -0.78 -12.94 -10.61
CA ASP A 189 -0.97 -11.53 -10.89
C ASP A 189 -0.31 -10.66 -9.82
N PHE A 190 0.69 -9.87 -10.21
CA PHE A 190 1.35 -8.90 -9.35
C PHE A 190 1.26 -7.49 -9.95
N PRO A 191 0.04 -6.93 -10.08
CA PRO A 191 -0.17 -5.62 -10.68
C PRO A 191 0.56 -4.53 -9.88
N ILE A 192 1.36 -3.73 -10.58
CA ILE A 192 2.15 -2.66 -9.98
C ILE A 192 1.27 -1.40 -9.93
N PRO A 193 1.01 -0.78 -8.76
CA PRO A 193 0.08 0.35 -8.65
C PRO A 193 0.42 1.56 -9.53
N ALA A 194 1.71 1.76 -9.86
CA ALA A 194 2.16 2.82 -10.74
C ALA A 194 1.90 2.52 -12.23
N HIS A 195 1.54 1.29 -12.58
CA HIS A 195 1.21 0.90 -13.95
C HIS A 195 -0.30 1.01 -14.16
N GLU A 196 -0.68 1.91 -15.07
CA GLU A 196 -2.07 2.13 -15.46
C GLU A 196 -2.74 0.81 -15.87
N LYS A 197 -3.96 0.58 -15.37
CA LYS A 197 -4.79 -0.59 -15.65
C LYS A 197 -4.20 -1.97 -15.31
N SER A 198 -3.11 -2.03 -14.53
CA SER A 198 -2.46 -3.30 -14.21
C SER A 198 -3.40 -4.28 -13.48
N LYS A 199 -4.14 -3.81 -12.48
CA LYS A 199 -5.07 -4.64 -11.70
C LYS A 199 -6.32 -5.00 -12.52
N GLU A 200 -6.77 -4.09 -13.36
CA GLU A 200 -7.90 -4.28 -14.27
C GLU A 200 -7.61 -5.40 -15.27
N LEU A 201 -6.41 -5.44 -15.86
CA LEU A 201 -6.02 -6.51 -16.78
C LEU A 201 -5.91 -7.87 -16.08
N ALA A 202 -5.44 -7.91 -14.83
CA ALA A 202 -5.45 -9.12 -14.00
C ALA A 202 -6.88 -9.65 -13.77
N ILE A 203 -7.80 -8.77 -13.34
CA ILE A 203 -9.21 -9.12 -13.15
C ILE A 203 -9.85 -9.62 -14.45
N ALA A 204 -9.55 -8.99 -15.58
CA ALA A 204 -10.00 -9.43 -16.89
C ALA A 204 -9.49 -10.84 -17.25
N ALA A 205 -8.22 -11.15 -16.96
CA ALA A 205 -7.67 -12.50 -17.16
C ALA A 205 -8.40 -13.54 -16.32
N GLU A 206 -8.64 -13.26 -15.04
CA GLU A 206 -9.35 -14.16 -14.14
C GLU A 206 -10.84 -14.33 -14.53
N CYS A 207 -11.51 -13.27 -15.00
CA CYS A 207 -12.87 -13.37 -15.55
C CYS A 207 -12.92 -14.29 -16.78
N ALA A 208 -11.86 -14.31 -17.60
CA ALA A 208 -11.73 -15.30 -18.65
C ALA A 208 -11.48 -16.71 -18.12
N GLY A 209 -10.77 -16.83 -16.99
CA GLY A 209 -10.55 -18.07 -16.26
C GLY A 209 -11.83 -18.72 -15.75
N GLN A 210 -12.79 -17.93 -15.24
CA GLN A 210 -14.11 -18.45 -14.83
C GLN A 210 -14.87 -19.13 -15.99
N GLN A 211 -14.56 -18.77 -17.24
CA GLN A 211 -15.13 -19.38 -18.44
C GLN A 211 -14.23 -20.47 -19.07
N GLY A 212 -13.17 -20.88 -18.37
CA GLY A 212 -12.21 -21.89 -18.84
C GLY A 212 -11.30 -21.41 -19.98
N LYS A 213 -11.14 -20.08 -20.13
CA LYS A 213 -10.38 -19.45 -21.23
C LYS A 213 -9.20 -18.60 -20.76
N TYR A 214 -8.74 -18.79 -19.51
CA TYR A 214 -7.60 -18.06 -18.92
C TYR A 214 -6.41 -17.97 -19.87
N TRP A 215 -5.83 -19.11 -20.27
CA TRP A 215 -4.59 -19.16 -21.05
C TRP A 215 -4.71 -18.57 -22.47
N SER A 216 -5.86 -18.74 -23.13
CA SER A 216 -6.10 -18.10 -24.42
C SER A 216 -6.20 -16.58 -24.30
N TYR A 217 -6.78 -16.08 -23.21
CA TYR A 217 -6.93 -14.66 -22.95
C TYR A 217 -5.60 -14.03 -22.48
N TYR A 218 -4.92 -14.67 -21.53
CA TYR A 218 -3.56 -14.40 -21.05
C TYR A 218 -2.59 -14.09 -22.20
N ALA A 219 -2.45 -15.02 -23.15
CA ALA A 219 -1.49 -14.88 -24.24
C ALA A 219 -1.79 -13.68 -25.16
N ARG A 220 -3.06 -13.26 -25.22
CA ARG A 220 -3.51 -12.14 -26.04
C ARG A 220 -3.45 -10.81 -25.32
N LEU A 221 -3.65 -10.77 -24.00
CA LEU A 221 -3.47 -9.57 -23.19
C LEU A 221 -2.07 -8.96 -23.40
N PHE A 222 -1.04 -9.81 -23.43
CA PHE A 222 0.33 -9.35 -23.67
C PHE A 222 0.57 -8.73 -25.06
N ARG A 223 -0.30 -9.00 -26.03
CA ARG A 223 -0.24 -8.45 -27.39
C ARG A 223 -0.99 -7.14 -27.55
N LEU A 224 -1.77 -6.71 -26.54
CA LEU A 224 -2.42 -5.41 -26.56
C LEU A 224 -1.38 -4.29 -26.40
N GLU A 225 -1.62 -3.18 -27.09
CA GLU A 225 -0.86 -1.95 -26.88
C GLU A 225 -1.41 -1.21 -25.67
N THR A 226 -0.52 -0.66 -24.85
CA THR A 226 -0.88 0.14 -23.67
C THR A 226 -0.89 1.64 -24.03
N PRO A 227 -1.87 2.44 -23.56
CA PRO A 227 -2.94 2.09 -22.61
C PRO A 227 -4.09 1.30 -23.26
N VAL A 228 -4.69 0.39 -22.50
CA VAL A 228 -5.75 -0.53 -22.97
C VAL A 228 -7.12 0.02 -22.60
N ALA A 229 -8.02 0.21 -23.56
CA ALA A 229 -9.42 0.56 -23.28
C ALA A 229 -10.25 -0.68 -22.88
N ASP A 230 -11.29 -0.51 -22.06
CA ASP A 230 -12.13 -1.65 -21.63
C ASP A 230 -12.82 -2.33 -22.82
N GLU A 231 -13.17 -1.57 -23.85
CA GLU A 231 -13.74 -2.11 -25.08
C GLU A 231 -12.79 -3.10 -25.78
N GLN A 232 -11.48 -2.88 -25.71
CA GLN A 232 -10.50 -3.83 -26.25
C GLN A 232 -10.48 -5.14 -25.46
N LEU A 233 -10.76 -5.10 -24.15
CA LEU A 233 -10.86 -6.29 -23.32
C LEU A 233 -12.09 -7.13 -23.69
N TYR A 234 -13.22 -6.48 -23.99
CA TYR A 234 -14.45 -7.14 -24.45
C TYR A 234 -14.30 -7.73 -25.85
N GLN A 235 -13.72 -6.97 -26.78
CA GLN A 235 -13.41 -7.46 -28.13
C GLN A 235 -12.46 -8.65 -28.08
N LEU A 236 -11.46 -8.61 -27.19
CA LEU A 236 -10.58 -9.74 -26.99
C LEU A 236 -11.34 -10.96 -26.45
N ALA A 237 -12.26 -10.75 -25.52
CA ALA A 237 -13.08 -11.84 -24.95
C ALA A 237 -13.92 -12.50 -26.05
N GLU A 238 -14.55 -11.70 -26.91
CA GLU A 238 -15.29 -12.19 -28.09
C GLU A 238 -14.39 -13.01 -29.02
N GLN A 239 -13.20 -12.51 -29.36
CA GLN A 239 -12.24 -13.19 -30.23
C GLN A 239 -11.74 -14.53 -29.65
N GLN A 240 -11.70 -14.68 -28.33
CA GLN A 240 -11.34 -15.93 -27.67
C GLN A 240 -12.55 -16.87 -27.45
N GLY A 241 -13.75 -16.47 -27.91
CA GLY A 241 -14.97 -17.27 -27.85
C GLY A 241 -15.61 -17.30 -26.46
N LEU A 242 -15.42 -16.24 -25.66
CA LEU A 242 -16.10 -16.10 -24.36
C LEU A 242 -17.53 -15.58 -24.54
N ASN A 243 -18.37 -15.85 -23.54
CA ASN A 243 -19.62 -15.11 -23.38
C ASN A 243 -19.28 -13.70 -22.90
N VAL A 244 -19.43 -12.72 -23.80
CA VAL A 244 -19.05 -11.32 -23.57
C VAL A 244 -19.91 -10.67 -22.48
N ASP A 245 -21.20 -11.00 -22.39
CA ASP A 245 -22.08 -10.43 -21.37
C ASP A 245 -21.68 -10.92 -19.97
N ALA A 246 -21.43 -12.23 -19.81
CA ALA A 246 -20.94 -12.80 -18.56
C ALA A 246 -19.55 -12.26 -18.19
N PHE A 247 -18.67 -12.12 -19.17
CA PHE A 247 -17.33 -11.54 -18.98
C PHE A 247 -17.42 -10.08 -18.52
N ARG A 248 -18.25 -9.27 -19.20
CA ARG A 248 -18.45 -7.86 -18.87
C ARG A 248 -19.01 -7.70 -17.46
N GLN A 249 -19.99 -8.52 -17.08
CA GLN A 249 -20.52 -8.52 -15.72
C GLN A 249 -19.43 -8.83 -14.69
N CYS A 250 -18.70 -9.94 -14.86
CA CYS A 250 -17.59 -10.30 -13.97
C CYS A 250 -16.56 -9.16 -13.82
N TYR A 251 -16.18 -8.54 -14.93
CA TYR A 251 -15.20 -7.46 -14.96
C TYR A 251 -15.69 -6.18 -14.27
N LEU A 252 -16.93 -5.76 -14.55
CA LEU A 252 -17.52 -4.55 -13.96
C LEU A 252 -17.84 -4.73 -12.47
N ASP A 253 -18.33 -5.91 -12.08
CA ASP A 253 -18.67 -6.25 -10.69
C ASP A 253 -17.43 -6.67 -9.88
N ARG A 254 -16.25 -6.75 -10.52
CA ARG A 254 -14.96 -7.08 -9.90
C ARG A 254 -14.96 -8.44 -9.22
N GLU A 255 -15.69 -9.41 -9.76
CA GLU A 255 -15.95 -10.70 -9.10
C GLU A 255 -14.66 -11.48 -8.78
N THR A 256 -13.63 -11.33 -9.61
CA THR A 256 -12.33 -12.00 -9.47
C THR A 256 -11.26 -11.17 -8.78
N GLU A 257 -11.60 -9.98 -8.27
CA GLU A 257 -10.64 -9.10 -7.59
C GLU A 257 -10.01 -9.77 -6.37
N SER A 258 -10.75 -10.61 -5.66
CA SER A 258 -10.25 -11.38 -4.51
C SER A 258 -9.09 -12.31 -4.88
N ILE A 259 -9.15 -12.97 -6.04
CA ILE A 259 -8.07 -13.85 -6.55
C ILE A 259 -6.80 -13.03 -6.81
N VAL A 260 -6.96 -11.88 -7.46
CA VAL A 260 -5.84 -10.96 -7.73
C VAL A 260 -5.23 -10.42 -6.42
N ASP A 261 -6.05 -10.12 -5.43
CA ASP A 261 -5.57 -9.68 -4.11
C ASP A 261 -4.85 -10.80 -3.34
N GLU A 262 -5.27 -12.05 -3.50
CA GLU A 262 -4.57 -13.24 -2.99
C GLU A 262 -3.19 -13.40 -3.63
N ASP A 263 -3.08 -13.25 -4.95
CA ASP A 263 -1.79 -13.28 -5.67
C ASP A 263 -0.84 -12.18 -5.19
N ILE A 264 -1.35 -10.96 -5.03
CA ILE A 264 -0.57 -9.84 -4.48
C ILE A 264 -0.08 -10.17 -3.06
N ALA A 265 -0.93 -10.78 -2.23
CA ALA A 265 -0.55 -11.18 -0.87
C ALA A 265 0.51 -12.29 -0.88
N LEU A 266 0.38 -13.29 -1.75
CA LEU A 266 1.37 -14.35 -1.95
C LEU A 266 2.71 -13.79 -2.43
N GLY A 267 2.70 -12.87 -3.39
CA GLY A 267 3.92 -12.24 -3.89
C GLY A 267 4.63 -11.41 -2.80
N LYS A 268 3.87 -10.68 -1.98
CA LYS A 268 4.42 -9.96 -0.83
C LYS A 268 5.02 -10.91 0.20
N TYR A 269 4.35 -12.01 0.51
CA TYR A 269 4.85 -13.05 1.42
C TYR A 269 6.12 -13.70 0.89
N ALA A 270 6.18 -13.97 -0.43
CA ALA A 270 7.34 -14.50 -1.13
C ALA A 270 8.52 -13.51 -1.22
N GLY A 271 8.35 -12.26 -0.76
CA GLY A 271 9.38 -11.23 -0.79
C GLY A 271 9.56 -10.56 -2.14
N ILE A 272 8.59 -10.68 -3.05
CA ILE A 272 8.68 -10.14 -4.40
C ILE A 272 8.65 -8.61 -4.37
N TYR A 273 9.63 -8.03 -5.06
CA TYR A 273 9.81 -6.58 -5.16
C TYR A 273 9.79 -6.08 -6.62
N GLY A 274 9.59 -6.97 -7.59
CA GLY A 274 9.54 -6.61 -9.00
C GLY A 274 9.03 -7.73 -9.90
N THR A 275 8.54 -7.35 -11.08
CA THR A 275 8.05 -8.28 -12.11
C THR A 275 8.92 -8.19 -13.38
N PRO A 276 9.13 -9.31 -14.10
CA PRO A 276 8.73 -10.65 -13.72
C PRO A 276 9.68 -11.22 -12.66
N THR A 277 9.14 -12.03 -11.75
CA THR A 277 9.94 -12.88 -10.86
C THR A 277 9.53 -14.33 -11.09
N PHE A 278 10.51 -15.19 -11.32
CA PHE A 278 10.32 -16.60 -11.64
C PHE A 278 10.80 -17.50 -10.50
N PHE A 279 10.00 -18.50 -10.16
CA PHE A 279 10.42 -19.69 -9.42
C PHE A 279 10.36 -20.88 -10.37
N ILE A 280 11.51 -21.47 -10.70
CA ILE A 280 11.67 -22.57 -11.66
C ILE A 280 12.24 -23.74 -10.88
N GLY A 281 11.39 -24.66 -10.43
CA GLY A 281 11.82 -25.70 -9.49
C GLY A 281 12.36 -25.08 -8.19
N ASN A 282 13.64 -25.33 -7.89
CA ASN A 282 14.37 -24.74 -6.77
C ASN A 282 15.14 -23.46 -7.15
N HIS A 283 15.17 -23.09 -8.42
CA HIS A 283 15.85 -21.89 -8.89
C HIS A 283 14.92 -20.68 -8.85
N THR A 284 15.39 -19.57 -8.28
CA THR A 284 14.67 -18.28 -8.30
C THR A 284 15.41 -17.26 -9.17
N HIS A 285 14.66 -16.53 -10.00
CA HIS A 285 15.20 -15.52 -10.90
C HIS A 285 14.34 -14.26 -10.90
N VAL A 286 14.96 -13.08 -10.79
CA VAL A 286 14.28 -11.79 -10.88
C VAL A 286 14.67 -11.08 -12.16
N GLY A 287 13.67 -10.64 -12.92
CA GLY A 287 13.83 -9.93 -14.19
C GLY A 287 13.57 -10.81 -15.41
N PRO A 288 13.58 -10.21 -16.61
CA PRO A 288 13.26 -10.92 -17.84
C PRO A 288 14.37 -11.90 -18.22
N LEU A 289 13.98 -13.14 -18.54
CA LEU A 289 14.88 -14.16 -19.05
C LEU A 289 14.89 -14.20 -20.58
N SER A 290 16.09 -14.33 -21.16
CA SER A 290 16.22 -14.74 -22.56
C SER A 290 15.83 -16.21 -22.70
N TYR A 291 15.34 -16.64 -23.86
CA TYR A 291 15.04 -18.06 -24.10
C TYR A 291 16.24 -18.97 -23.80
N LYS A 292 17.45 -18.54 -24.15
CA LYS A 292 18.68 -19.32 -23.93
C LYS A 292 18.93 -19.56 -22.44
N ASP A 293 18.79 -18.52 -21.62
CA ASP A 293 19.06 -18.60 -20.18
C ASP A 293 17.94 -19.34 -19.47
N PHE A 294 16.68 -19.06 -19.84
CA PHE A 294 15.51 -19.77 -19.31
C PHE A 294 15.63 -21.28 -19.59
N LYS A 295 15.94 -21.65 -20.83
CA LYS A 295 16.13 -23.04 -21.24
C LYS A 295 17.19 -23.74 -20.39
N LYS A 296 18.33 -23.09 -20.18
CA LYS A 296 19.42 -23.65 -19.37
C LYS A 296 18.97 -23.94 -17.93
N ILE A 297 18.18 -23.07 -17.32
CA ILE A 297 17.66 -23.28 -15.96
C ILE A 297 16.68 -24.46 -15.97
N VAL A 298 15.73 -24.49 -16.91
CA VAL A 298 14.75 -25.58 -17.03
C VAL A 298 15.43 -26.94 -17.23
N GLU A 299 16.45 -27.02 -18.08
CA GLU A 299 17.20 -28.27 -18.30
C GLU A 299 17.98 -28.70 -17.06
N ASN A 300 18.51 -27.78 -16.27
CA ASN A 300 19.20 -28.13 -15.02
C ASN A 300 18.21 -28.70 -14.00
N GLU A 301 17.06 -28.07 -13.83
CA GLU A 301 16.03 -28.49 -12.85
C GLU A 301 15.38 -29.83 -13.25
N LEU A 302 15.16 -30.09 -14.55
CA LEU A 302 14.62 -31.36 -15.02
C LEU A 302 15.61 -32.54 -14.90
N ASN A 303 16.91 -32.27 -14.80
CA ASN A 303 17.95 -33.31 -14.71
C ASN A 303 18.50 -33.50 -13.29
N SER A 304 17.99 -32.76 -12.30
CA SER A 304 18.40 -32.83 -10.89
C SER A 304 17.56 -33.85 -10.12
#